data_AF-D2R3X7-F1
#
_entry.id   AF-D2R3X7-F1
#
_cell.length_a   1.000
_cell.length_b   1.000
_cell.length_c   1.000
_cell.angle_alpha   90.00
_cell.angle_beta   90.00
_cell.angle_gamma   90.00
#
_symmetry.space_group_name_H-M   'P 1'
#
loop_
_entity.id
_entity.type
_entity.pdbx_description
1 polymer ?
#
loop_
_entity_poly.entity_id
_entity_poly.type
_entity_poly.pdbx_seq_one_letter_code
_entity_poly.pdbx_strand_id
1 'polypeptide(L)'
;MILGFIINAFVLLVLIKLIADEDIEFTQLGWFSVGCTVVAIALTYGLASALGFAGLIIALVALPLIVGAGLWLVFNLDPLRAGLVGVSFVAIRFAFELGLSYVFSA
;
A
#
# COMPACT_ATOMS: atom_id res chain seq x y z
N MET A 1 3.28 -15.30 4.79
CA MET A 1 2.12 -14.76 4.02
C MET A 1 1.17 -13.94 4.89
N ILE A 2 0.55 -14.49 5.95
CA ILE A 2 -0.41 -13.75 6.80
C ILE A 2 0.27 -12.59 7.57
N LEU A 3 1.48 -12.80 8.10
CA LEU A 3 2.20 -11.75 8.83
C LEU A 3 2.49 -10.51 7.95
N GLY A 4 2.94 -10.71 6.70
CA GLY A 4 3.18 -9.61 5.76
C GLY A 4 1.91 -8.85 5.37
N PHE A 5 0.78 -9.56 5.28
CA PHE A 5 -0.53 -8.94 5.08
C PHE A 5 -0.89 -8.00 6.24
N ILE A 6 -0.78 -8.50 7.49
CA ILE A 6 -1.09 -7.72 8.68
C ILE A 6 -0.19 -6.49 8.79
N ILE A 7 1.11 -6.65 8.51
CA ILE A 7 2.08 -5.54 8.55
C ILE A 7 1.74 -4.47 7.51
N ASN A 8 1.43 -4.85 6.26
CA ASN A 8 1.06 -3.89 5.22
C ASN A 8 -0.22 -3.11 5.59
N ALA A 9 -1.24 -3.80 6.09
CA ALA A 9 -2.48 -3.16 6.52
C ALA A 9 -2.25 -2.20 7.69
N PHE A 10 -1.41 -2.59 8.66
CA PHE A 10 -1.05 -1.76 9.80
C PHE A 10 -0.24 -0.52 9.39
N VAL A 11 0.76 -0.69 8.51
CA VAL A 11 1.56 0.42 7.97
C VAL A 11 0.66 1.43 7.28
N LEU A 12 -0.26 0.97 6.43
CA LEU A 12 -1.18 1.86 5.73
C LEU A 12 -2.09 2.61 6.71
N LEU A 13 -2.63 1.94 7.73
CA LEU A 13 -3.45 2.57 8.76
C LEU A 13 -2.68 3.67 9.51
N VAL A 14 -1.44 3.37 9.92
CA VAL A 14 -0.55 4.34 10.60
C VAL A 14 -0.24 5.51 9.69
N LEU A 15 0.11 5.27 8.42
CA LEU A 15 0.42 6.35 7.48
C LEU A 15 -0.79 7.27 7.26
N ILE A 16 -1.98 6.70 7.12
CA ILE A 16 -3.19 7.52 6.98
C ILE A 16 -3.38 8.33 8.26
N LYS A 17 -3.34 7.74 9.46
CA LYS A 17 -3.50 8.52 10.70
C LYS A 17 -2.40 9.54 10.99
N LEU A 18 -1.20 9.36 10.42
CA LEU A 18 -0.09 10.29 10.59
C LEU A 18 -0.16 11.47 9.61
N ILE A 19 -0.62 11.22 8.38
CA ILE A 19 -0.57 12.19 7.27
C ILE A 19 -1.95 12.81 6.98
N ALA A 20 -3.02 12.05 7.20
CA ALA A 20 -4.38 12.56 7.21
C ALA A 20 -4.63 13.31 8.52
N ASP A 21 -5.02 14.57 8.38
CA ASP A 21 -5.48 15.43 9.46
C ASP A 21 -7.01 15.29 9.65
N GLU A 22 -7.64 14.50 8.77
CA GLU A 22 -9.06 14.27 8.71
C GLU A 22 -9.51 13.25 9.77
N ASP A 23 -10.60 13.57 10.47
CA ASP A 23 -11.24 12.69 11.46
C ASP A 23 -11.97 11.53 10.77
N ILE A 24 -11.20 10.54 10.32
CA ILE A 24 -11.71 9.34 9.68
C ILE A 24 -11.98 8.26 10.75
N GLU A 25 -13.18 7.66 10.69
CA GLU A 25 -13.58 6.55 11.56
C GLU A 25 -12.61 5.36 11.46
N PHE A 26 -12.20 4.83 12.60
CA PHE A 26 -11.22 3.73 12.67
C PHE A 26 -11.71 2.47 11.94
N THR A 27 -13.01 2.18 11.99
CA THR A 27 -13.62 1.03 11.31
C THR A 27 -13.50 1.14 9.79
N GLN A 28 -13.78 2.32 9.23
CA GLN A 28 -13.68 2.55 7.78
C GLN A 28 -12.23 2.50 7.32
N LEU A 29 -11.32 3.08 8.10
CA LEU A 29 -9.86 2.99 7.90
C LEU A 29 -9.37 1.55 7.90
N GLY A 30 -9.85 0.74 8.85
CA GLY A 30 -9.50 -0.68 8.95
C GLY A 30 -9.86 -1.44 7.68
N TRP A 31 -11.11 -1.32 7.23
CA TRP A 31 -11.57 -1.99 6.01
C TRP A 31 -10.86 -1.49 4.75
N PHE A 32 -10.64 -0.19 4.64
CA PHE A 32 -9.90 0.38 3.53
C PHE A 32 -8.45 -0.12 3.49
N SER A 33 -7.78 -0.17 4.64
CA SER A 33 -6.38 -0.61 4.73
C SER A 33 -6.23 -2.09 4.36
N VAL A 34 -7.17 -2.92 4.81
CA VAL A 34 -7.26 -4.34 4.44
C VAL A 34 -7.52 -4.47 2.92
N GLY A 35 -8.49 -3.73 2.39
CA GLY A 35 -8.83 -3.76 0.95
C GLY A 35 -7.66 -3.33 0.07
N CYS A 36 -7.00 -2.22 0.41
CA CYS A 36 -5.79 -1.76 -0.27
C CYS A 36 -4.68 -2.80 -0.20
N THR A 37 -4.49 -3.49 0.92
CA THR A 37 -3.48 -4.54 1.04
C THR A 37 -3.77 -5.73 0.12
N VAL A 38 -5.03 -6.14 0.01
CA VAL A 38 -5.44 -7.20 -0.93
C VAL A 38 -5.17 -6.79 -2.38
N VAL A 39 -5.62 -5.59 -2.77
CA VAL A 39 -5.40 -5.04 -4.11
C VAL A 39 -3.91 -4.92 -4.41
N ALA A 40 -3.14 -4.43 -3.46
CA ALA A 40 -1.71 -4.25 -3.55
C ALA A 40 -0.99 -5.58 -3.84
N ILE A 41 -1.32 -6.63 -3.08
CA ILE A 41 -0.79 -7.99 -3.28
C ILE A 41 -1.22 -8.53 -4.63
N ALA A 42 -2.51 -8.49 -4.95
CA ALA A 42 -3.05 -9.02 -6.20
C ALA A 42 -2.43 -8.34 -7.42
N LEU A 43 -2.24 -7.02 -7.38
CA LEU A 43 -1.63 -6.25 -8.45
C LEU A 43 -0.15 -6.59 -8.62
N THR A 44 0.63 -6.63 -7.54
CA THR A 44 2.06 -6.98 -7.61
C THR A 44 2.27 -8.39 -8.13
N TYR A 45 1.57 -9.39 -7.58
CA TYR A 45 1.71 -10.78 -8.03
C TYR A 45 1.11 -11.03 -9.40
N GLY A 46 -0.04 -10.40 -9.71
CA GLY A 46 -0.69 -10.52 -11.01
C GLY A 46 0.13 -9.89 -12.14
N LEU A 47 0.71 -8.72 -11.91
CA LEU A 47 1.61 -8.10 -12.89
C LEU A 47 2.95 -8.86 -12.99
N ALA A 48 3.50 -9.32 -11.87
CA ALA A 48 4.72 -10.11 -11.89
C ALA A 48 4.55 -11.44 -12.63
N SER A 49 3.40 -12.11 -12.50
CA SER A 49 3.14 -13.37 -13.21
C SER A 49 2.88 -13.16 -14.70
N ALA A 50 2.25 -12.03 -15.09
CA ALA A 50 1.96 -11.73 -16.49
C ALA A 50 3.16 -11.15 -17.26
N LEU A 51 3.96 -10.29 -16.63
CA LEU A 51 5.00 -9.48 -17.29
C LEU A 51 6.41 -9.66 -16.67
N GLY A 52 6.56 -10.53 -15.67
CA GLY A 52 7.83 -10.73 -14.98
C GLY A 52 8.29 -9.46 -14.25
N PHE A 53 9.59 -9.16 -14.35
CA PHE A 53 10.20 -7.99 -13.70
C PHE A 53 9.60 -6.66 -14.17
N ALA A 54 9.22 -6.55 -15.45
CA ALA A 54 8.55 -5.34 -15.96
C ALA A 54 7.22 -5.09 -15.24
N GLY A 55 6.49 -6.15 -14.87
CA GLY A 55 5.27 -6.04 -14.07
C GLY A 55 5.51 -5.47 -12.68
N LEU A 56 6.65 -5.76 -12.05
CA LEU A 56 7.02 -5.19 -10.75
C LEU A 56 7.31 -3.68 -10.86
N ILE A 57 7.96 -3.24 -11.94
CA ILE A 57 8.19 -1.82 -12.21
C ILE A 57 6.87 -1.08 -12.42
N ILE A 58 5.95 -1.67 -13.18
CA ILE A 58 4.61 -1.10 -13.38
C ILE A 58 3.86 -1.02 -12.05
N ALA A 59 3.94 -2.07 -11.22
CA ALA A 59 3.32 -2.09 -9.91
C ALA A 59 3.86 -0.95 -9.00
N LEU A 60 5.16 -0.67 -9.04
CA LEU A 60 5.78 0.43 -8.27
C LEU A 60 5.18 1.80 -8.59
N VAL A 61 4.73 2.02 -9.83
CA VAL A 61 4.13 3.30 -10.26
C VAL A 61 2.61 3.28 -10.11
N ALA A 62 1.96 2.15 -10.36
CA ALA A 62 0.51 2.02 -10.34
C ALA A 62 -0.05 1.99 -8.91
N LEU A 63 0.60 1.28 -7.98
CA LEU A 63 0.10 1.17 -6.60
C LEU A 63 -0.04 2.52 -5.88
N PRO A 64 0.97 3.43 -5.91
CA PRO A 64 0.85 4.72 -5.24
C PRO A 64 -0.35 5.51 -5.73
N LEU A 65 -0.59 5.47 -7.05
CA LEU A 65 -1.72 6.14 -7.69
C LEU A 65 -3.05 5.52 -7.28
N ILE A 66 -3.14 4.19 -7.24
CA ILE A 66 -4.37 3.48 -6.83
C ILE A 66 -4.70 3.76 -5.37
N VAL A 67 -3.72 3.68 -4.47
CA VAL A 67 -3.93 3.93 -3.04
C VAL A 67 -4.25 5.41 -2.80
N GLY A 68 -3.49 6.32 -3.42
CA GLY A 68 -3.74 7.77 -3.31
C GLY A 68 -5.10 8.18 -3.86
N ALA A 69 -5.49 7.67 -5.03
CA ALA A 69 -6.82 7.91 -5.58
C ALA A 69 -7.92 7.31 -4.69
N GLY A 70 -7.69 6.13 -4.13
CA GLY A 70 -8.62 5.51 -3.18
C GLY A 70 -8.83 6.38 -1.93
N LEU A 71 -7.75 6.93 -1.38
CA LEU A 71 -7.83 7.81 -0.20
C LEU A 71 -8.54 9.13 -0.52
N TRP A 72 -8.23 9.73 -1.67
CA TRP A 72 -8.90 10.93 -2.12
C TRP A 72 -10.40 10.70 -2.35
N LEU A 73 -10.78 9.63 -3.03
CA LEU A 73 -12.17 9.36 -3.39
C LEU A 73 -13.02 8.85 -2.21
N VAL A 74 -12.45 8.02 -1.34
CA VAL A 74 -13.19 7.40 -0.23
C VAL A 74 -13.27 8.33 0.98
N PHE A 75 -12.20 9.07 1.28
CA PHE A 75 -12.12 9.89 2.49
C PHE A 75 -12.11 11.40 2.20
N ASN A 76 -12.25 11.80 0.93
CA ASN A 76 -12.15 13.20 0.49
C ASN A 76 -10.84 13.87 0.97
N LEU A 77 -9.78 13.08 1.04
CA LEU A 77 -8.49 13.52 1.53
C LEU A 77 -7.85 14.52 0.55
N ASP A 78 -7.10 15.51 1.04
CA ASP A 78 -6.33 16.38 0.16
C ASP A 78 -5.46 15.54 -0.82
N PRO A 79 -5.50 15.80 -2.15
CA PRO A 79 -4.81 14.96 -3.13
C PRO A 79 -3.30 14.85 -2.91
N LEU A 80 -2.66 15.90 -2.37
CA LEU A 80 -1.23 15.90 -2.10
C LEU A 80 -0.92 15.01 -0.88
N ARG A 81 -1.70 15.12 0.20
CA ARG A 81 -1.61 14.21 1.35
C ARG A 81 -1.89 12.75 0.96
N ALA A 82 -2.91 12.53 0.12
CA ALA A 82 -3.31 11.21 -0.34
C ALA A 82 -2.19 10.55 -1.18
N GLY A 83 -1.58 11.34 -2.07
CA GLY A 83 -0.42 10.93 -2.85
C GLY A 83 0.77 10.57 -1.97
N LEU A 84 1.06 11.37 -0.94
CA LEU A 84 2.15 11.10 0.01
C LEU A 84 1.95 9.79 0.76
N VAL A 85 0.72 9.49 1.22
CA VAL A 85 0.39 8.20 1.84
C VAL A 85 0.63 7.06 0.85
N GLY A 86 0.13 7.19 -0.39
CA GLY A 86 0.29 6.17 -1.42
C GLY A 86 1.76 5.86 -1.75
N VAL A 87 2.58 6.89 -1.96
CA VAL A 87 4.02 6.74 -2.23
C VAL A 87 4.75 6.13 -1.03
N SER A 88 4.48 6.62 0.18
CA SER A 88 5.12 6.14 1.41
C SER A 88 4.79 4.68 1.69
N PHE A 89 3.52 4.29 1.51
CA PHE A 89 3.07 2.91 1.67
C PHE A 89 3.83 1.97 0.74
N VAL A 90 3.95 2.34 -0.54
CA VAL A 90 4.62 1.50 -1.55
C VAL A 90 6.12 1.40 -1.28
N ALA A 91 6.76 2.51 -0.92
CA ALA A 91 8.17 2.51 -0.55
C ALA A 91 8.45 1.59 0.64
N ILE A 92 7.66 1.70 1.71
CA ILE A 92 7.80 0.85 2.91
C ILE A 92 7.53 -0.61 2.58
N ARG A 93 6.46 -0.90 1.82
CA ARG A 93 6.11 -2.26 1.42
C ARG A 93 7.24 -2.93 0.65
N PHE A 94 7.76 -2.27 -0.38
CA PHE A 94 8.86 -2.83 -1.18
C PHE A 94 10.15 -2.95 -0.37
N ALA A 95 10.48 -1.99 0.49
CA ALA A 95 11.63 -2.08 1.40
C ALA A 95 11.48 -3.28 2.37
N PHE A 96 10.28 -3.53 2.87
CA PHE A 96 9.99 -4.66 3.74
C PHE A 96 10.07 -6.00 3.00
N GLU A 97 9.48 -6.11 1.80
CA GLU A 97 9.58 -7.30 0.95
C GLU A 97 11.05 -7.60 0.59
N LEU A 98 11.84 -6.59 0.24
CA LEU A 98 13.28 -6.73 -0.02
C LEU A 98 14.06 -7.12 1.24
N GLY A 99 13.80 -6.46 2.38
CA GLY A 99 14.46 -6.75 3.65
C GLY A 99 14.21 -8.18 4.13
N LEU A 100 12.96 -8.66 4.06
CA LEU A 100 12.64 -10.06 4.38
C LEU A 100 13.32 -11.03 3.40
N SER A 101 13.32 -10.72 2.10
CA SER A 101 13.97 -11.59 1.12
C SER A 101 15.47 -11.76 1.40
N TYR A 102 16.15 -10.69 1.82
CA TYR A 102 17.56 -10.72 2.19
C TYR A 102 17.80 -11.56 3.45
N VAL A 103 16.99 -11.36 4.51
CA VAL A 103 17.13 -12.07 5.80
C VAL A 103 16.84 -13.57 5.67
N PHE A 104 15.92 -14.00 4.81
CA PHE A 104 15.60 -15.42 4.62
C PHE A 104 16.41 -16.12 3.51
N SER A 105 17.29 -15.38 2.81
CA SER A 105 18.21 -15.92 1.80
C SER A 105 19.66 -16.11 2.30
N ALA A 106 19.96 -15.59 3.50
CA ALA A 106 21.24 -15.73 4.21
C ALA A 106 21.16 -16.85 5.26
#